data_AF-A0A538GI18-F1
#
_entry.id   AF-A0A538GI18-F1
#
_cell.length_a   1.000
_cell.length_b   1.000
_cell.length_c   1.000
_cell.angle_alpha   90.00
_cell.angle_beta   90.00
_cell.angle_gamma   90.00
#
_symmetry.space_group_name_H-M   'P 1'
#
loop_
_entity.id
_entity.type
_entity.pdbx_description
1 polymer ?
#
loop_
_entity_poly.entity_id
_entity_poly.type
_entity_poly.pdbx_seq_one_letter_code
_entity_poly.pdbx_strand_id
1 'polypeptide(L)'
;MVTRFWPACAVGLIFLATPGGRAAPPPNDNFTGTKTEATAEQRPANITSPVVTGRPVAGEMLSTSTGEWQGLPTTYRYQWQRCGSLDDAGENVSFGKPATASAYRPDHPPQDAVDGNFFSYWSGFSPPEWFEVDLLAPYPLNKVRLSITQLPDGFTVHRVLVKGPQPDDSYRDLVDFSGGTVDQQVLEWSAPAGGSVDGVQFVRVETSASPSWVAWREVETYTNCLDVPGANGASFKLTPSDIGYALRAIVTATSVGGSTAAASARTDVVVPPICRVPQLLGKRLVAARRLLARAHCRVGGVRRAYSERVGKGRVIAQMPRARAQRPQGTRVNLLVSRGRRRP
;
A
#
# COMPACT_ATOMS: atom_id res chain seq x y z
N MET A 1 -77.54 -30.14 -30.15
CA MET A 1 -77.16 -28.80 -30.65
C MET A 1 -75.79 -28.94 -31.32
N VAL A 2 -75.79 -29.04 -32.66
CA VAL A 2 -74.72 -28.76 -33.66
C VAL A 2 -73.28 -29.17 -33.28
N THR A 3 -72.76 -30.38 -33.52
CA THR A 3 -72.15 -30.96 -34.76
C THR A 3 -71.29 -30.03 -35.65
N ARG A 4 -70.00 -30.38 -35.84
CA ARG A 4 -69.19 -30.29 -37.09
C ARG A 4 -67.79 -30.86 -36.83
N PHE A 5 -67.41 -32.06 -37.30
CA PHE A 5 -67.12 -32.52 -38.68
C PHE A 5 -66.00 -31.75 -39.40
N TRP A 6 -64.85 -32.43 -39.59
CA TRP A 6 -63.96 -32.32 -40.76
C TRP A 6 -64.69 -32.84 -42.02
N PRO A 7 -64.42 -32.38 -43.27
CA PRO A 7 -63.22 -32.81 -44.03
C PRO A 7 -62.75 -31.91 -45.22
N ALA A 8 -61.73 -32.41 -45.95
CA ALA A 8 -61.49 -32.31 -47.41
C ALA A 8 -61.07 -30.95 -48.02
N CYS A 9 -60.43 -30.86 -49.20
CA CYS A 9 -59.45 -31.60 -50.00
C CYS A 9 -59.23 -30.77 -51.29
N ALA A 10 -58.08 -30.95 -51.96
CA ALA A 10 -57.72 -30.53 -53.34
C ALA A 10 -57.58 -28.99 -53.58
N VAL A 11 -56.57 -28.47 -54.29
CA VAL A 11 -56.00 -28.76 -55.63
C VAL A 11 -54.51 -28.34 -55.56
N GLY A 12 -53.47 -29.01 -56.06
CA GLY A 12 -53.31 -29.79 -57.28
C GLY A 12 -52.39 -29.03 -58.25
N LEU A 13 -51.07 -29.25 -58.20
CA LEU A 13 -50.19 -29.10 -59.37
C LEU A 13 -48.88 -29.86 -59.15
N ILE A 14 -48.73 -30.91 -59.94
CA ILE A 14 -47.57 -31.79 -60.05
C ILE A 14 -46.64 -31.18 -61.10
N PHE A 15 -45.36 -30.97 -60.77
CA PHE A 15 -44.29 -31.07 -61.76
C PHE A 15 -43.12 -31.91 -61.19
N LEU A 16 -42.94 -33.02 -61.89
CA LEU A 16 -41.87 -34.02 -61.97
C LEU A 16 -40.57 -33.78 -61.18
N ALA A 17 -40.20 -34.82 -60.43
CA ALA A 17 -38.87 -35.06 -59.89
C ALA A 17 -37.91 -35.63 -60.95
N THR A 18 -36.62 -35.30 -60.84
CA THR A 18 -35.54 -36.29 -60.80
C THR A 18 -34.36 -35.78 -59.97
N PRO A 19 -33.59 -36.69 -59.34
CA PRO A 19 -32.66 -36.40 -58.24
C PRO A 19 -31.18 -36.48 -58.65
N GLY A 20 -30.32 -35.89 -57.82
CA GLY A 20 -28.93 -36.36 -57.68
C GLY A 20 -27.88 -35.27 -57.80
N GLY A 21 -27.18 -34.99 -56.71
CA GLY A 21 -25.96 -34.18 -56.74
C GLY A 21 -25.58 -33.58 -55.39
N ARG A 22 -24.83 -34.36 -54.61
CA ARG A 22 -24.08 -34.02 -53.37
C ARG A 22 -23.99 -32.53 -53.00
N ALA A 23 -24.47 -32.20 -51.80
CA ALA A 23 -24.13 -30.96 -51.12
C ALA A 23 -22.61 -30.89 -50.86
N ALA A 24 -21.94 -29.90 -51.43
CA ALA A 24 -20.64 -29.45 -50.96
C ALA A 24 -20.85 -28.69 -49.63
N PRO A 25 -20.03 -28.92 -48.58
CA PRO A 25 -20.07 -28.05 -47.41
C PRO A 25 -19.64 -26.62 -47.83
N PRO A 26 -20.25 -25.56 -47.26
CA PRO A 26 -19.83 -24.20 -47.56
C PRO A 26 -18.35 -24.02 -47.19
N PRO A 27 -17.58 -23.22 -47.95
CA PRO A 27 -16.22 -22.86 -47.58
C PRO A 27 -16.27 -22.19 -46.20
N ASN A 28 -15.48 -22.75 -45.29
CA ASN A 28 -15.12 -22.14 -44.04
C ASN A 28 -14.27 -20.90 -44.34
N ASP A 29 -14.94 -19.77 -44.55
CA ASP A 29 -14.31 -18.46 -44.54
C ASP A 29 -13.84 -18.19 -43.10
N ASN A 30 -12.67 -18.75 -42.79
CA ASN A 30 -11.76 -18.30 -41.76
C ASN A 30 -11.34 -16.87 -42.11
N PHE A 31 -12.24 -15.93 -41.91
CA PHE A 31 -11.84 -14.56 -41.61
C PHE A 31 -11.36 -14.59 -40.16
N THR A 32 -10.08 -14.89 -39.98
CA THR A 32 -9.27 -14.35 -38.88
C THR A 32 -9.20 -12.83 -39.03
N GLY A 33 -10.35 -12.18 -38.88
CA GLY A 33 -10.39 -10.86 -38.33
C GLY A 33 -10.10 -11.04 -36.85
N THR A 34 -8.84 -10.91 -36.46
CA THR A 34 -8.56 -10.38 -35.13
C THR A 34 -9.36 -9.10 -35.04
N LYS A 35 -10.52 -9.17 -34.37
CA LYS A 35 -11.14 -7.99 -33.82
C LYS A 35 -10.07 -7.46 -32.87
N THR A 36 -9.26 -6.55 -33.38
CA THR A 36 -8.51 -5.61 -32.58
C THR A 36 -9.55 -4.96 -31.70
N GLU A 37 -9.78 -5.55 -30.54
CA GLU A 37 -10.53 -4.93 -29.47
C GLU A 37 -9.71 -3.70 -29.14
N ALA A 38 -10.19 -2.56 -29.64
CA ALA A 38 -9.80 -1.27 -29.12
C ALA A 38 -9.86 -1.40 -27.61
N THR A 39 -8.69 -1.34 -26.97
CA THR A 39 -8.53 -1.54 -25.53
C THR A 39 -9.12 -0.32 -24.86
N ALA A 40 -10.43 -0.36 -24.67
CA ALA A 40 -11.22 0.74 -24.14
C ALA A 40 -10.83 0.95 -22.68
N GLU A 41 -10.25 2.12 -22.40
CA GLU A 41 -10.41 2.94 -21.20
C GLU A 41 -10.63 2.24 -19.84
N GLN A 42 -10.00 1.08 -19.62
CA GLN A 42 -10.18 0.32 -18.40
C GLN A 42 -9.28 0.91 -17.31
N ARG A 43 -9.86 1.22 -16.14
CA ARG A 43 -9.08 1.57 -14.96
C ARG A 43 -8.13 0.41 -14.62
N PRO A 44 -6.87 0.67 -14.26
CA PRO A 44 -5.94 -0.40 -13.92
C PRO A 44 -6.45 -1.30 -12.80
N ALA A 45 -6.15 -2.60 -12.88
CA ALA A 45 -6.40 -3.57 -11.81
C ALA A 45 -5.12 -4.37 -11.55
N ASN A 46 -4.70 -4.46 -10.30
CA ASN A 46 -3.47 -5.16 -9.91
C ASN A 46 -3.70 -6.68 -9.91
N ILE A 47 -2.85 -7.43 -10.60
CA ILE A 47 -2.86 -8.89 -10.60
C ILE A 47 -1.88 -9.40 -9.55
N THR A 48 -0.66 -8.88 -9.56
CA THR A 48 0.39 -9.23 -8.61
C THR A 48 0.93 -7.99 -7.94
N SER A 49 0.95 -8.02 -6.61
CA SER A 49 1.36 -6.87 -5.81
C SER A 49 2.83 -6.50 -6.05
N PRO A 50 3.18 -5.21 -5.91
CA PRO A 50 4.57 -4.77 -5.91
C PRO A 50 5.41 -5.53 -4.88
N VAL A 51 6.68 -5.82 -5.22
CA VAL A 51 7.62 -6.52 -4.34
C VAL A 51 8.75 -5.58 -3.98
N VAL A 52 9.04 -5.44 -2.69
CA VAL A 52 10.20 -4.71 -2.19
C VAL A 52 11.41 -5.64 -2.09
N THR A 53 12.55 -5.19 -2.59
CA THR A 53 13.84 -5.87 -2.56
C THR A 53 14.91 -4.97 -1.94
N GLY A 54 15.98 -5.58 -1.44
CA GLY A 54 17.04 -4.88 -0.70
C GLY A 54 17.08 -5.31 0.77
N ARG A 55 18.02 -4.75 1.53
CA ARG A 55 18.15 -5.04 2.96
C ARG A 55 17.61 -3.88 3.78
N PRO A 56 16.76 -4.12 4.79
CA PRO A 56 16.24 -3.09 5.66
C PRO A 56 17.31 -2.66 6.67
N VAL A 57 18.33 -1.96 6.18
CA VAL A 57 19.46 -1.46 6.98
C VAL A 57 19.66 0.02 6.66
N ALA A 58 19.73 0.87 7.69
CA ALA A 58 19.90 2.30 7.47
C ALA A 58 21.17 2.61 6.66
N GLY A 59 21.03 3.44 5.63
CA GLY A 59 22.06 3.78 4.64
C GLY A 59 22.02 2.95 3.35
N GLU A 60 21.37 1.78 3.36
CA GLU A 60 21.15 0.95 2.18
C GLU A 60 19.95 1.43 1.36
N MET A 61 19.80 0.87 0.16
CA MET A 61 18.70 1.18 -0.75
C MET A 61 17.71 0.01 -0.80
N LEU A 62 16.43 0.34 -0.69
CA LEU A 62 15.33 -0.54 -1.08
C LEU A 62 14.86 -0.16 -2.47
N SER A 63 14.37 -1.15 -3.23
CA SER A 63 13.78 -0.96 -4.55
C SER A 63 12.48 -1.74 -4.63
N THR A 64 11.48 -1.23 -5.35
CA THR A 64 10.20 -1.91 -5.56
C THR A 64 9.96 -2.21 -7.03
N SER A 65 9.34 -3.36 -7.32
CA SER A 65 8.77 -3.61 -8.64
C SER A 65 7.48 -2.81 -8.83
N THR A 66 6.99 -2.69 -10.06
CA THR A 66 5.65 -2.13 -10.33
C THR A 66 4.52 -3.07 -9.94
N GLY A 67 4.78 -4.37 -9.82
CA GLY A 67 3.75 -5.41 -9.89
C GLY A 67 3.25 -5.63 -11.32
N GLU A 68 2.26 -6.50 -11.49
CA GLU A 68 1.58 -6.75 -12.76
C GLU A 68 0.16 -6.19 -12.73
N TRP A 69 -0.28 -5.64 -13.86
CA TRP A 69 -1.52 -4.87 -13.97
C TRP A 69 -2.29 -5.21 -15.25
N GLN A 70 -3.61 -5.27 -15.13
CA GLN A 70 -4.54 -5.17 -16.27
C GLN A 70 -4.85 -3.70 -16.57
N GLY A 71 -5.53 -3.43 -17.68
CA GLY A 71 -5.97 -2.06 -18.06
C GLY A 71 -4.87 -1.17 -18.66
N LEU A 72 -3.77 -1.77 -19.12
CA LEU A 72 -2.65 -1.12 -19.84
C LEU A 72 -2.23 0.25 -19.26
N PRO A 73 -1.67 0.30 -18.04
CA PRO A 73 -1.24 1.56 -17.45
C PRO A 73 -0.18 2.26 -18.30
N THR A 74 -0.30 3.57 -18.45
CA THR A 74 0.65 4.41 -19.17
C THR A 74 1.70 5.03 -18.24
N THR A 75 1.39 5.18 -16.96
CA THR A 75 2.30 5.75 -15.96
C THR A 75 2.17 5.07 -14.61
N TYR A 76 3.27 5.12 -13.83
CA TYR A 76 3.34 4.63 -12.46
C TYR A 76 3.89 5.71 -11.54
N ARG A 77 3.25 5.87 -10.37
CA ARG A 77 3.74 6.70 -9.26
C ARG A 77 4.03 5.81 -8.07
N TYR A 78 5.01 6.22 -7.27
CA TYR A 78 5.44 5.50 -6.08
C TYR A 78 5.27 6.39 -4.86
N GLN A 79 5.01 5.77 -3.72
CA GLN A 79 5.04 6.39 -2.40
C GLN A 79 5.51 5.35 -1.39
N TRP A 80 6.57 5.64 -0.63
CA TRP A 80 6.99 4.75 0.45
C TRP A 80 6.27 5.10 1.74
N GLN A 81 5.91 4.07 2.50
CA GLN A 81 5.29 4.17 3.82
C GLN A 81 6.16 3.53 4.90
N ARG A 82 6.22 4.15 6.07
CA ARG A 82 6.79 3.62 7.31
C ARG A 82 5.70 3.04 8.16
N CYS A 83 5.83 1.76 8.48
CA CYS A 83 4.94 0.99 9.33
C CYS A 83 5.64 0.67 10.65
N GLY A 84 5.09 1.07 11.80
CA GLY A 84 5.71 0.81 13.10
C GLY A 84 5.17 1.71 14.20
N SER A 85 5.71 1.59 15.43
CA SER A 85 5.14 2.26 16.61
C SER A 85 5.28 3.79 16.54
N LEU A 86 4.32 4.41 15.90
CA LEU A 86 3.64 5.54 16.51
C LEU A 86 3.12 5.04 17.86
N ASP A 87 3.12 5.87 18.90
CA ASP A 87 2.44 5.54 20.15
C ASP A 87 1.05 4.96 19.82
N ASP A 88 0.52 4.04 20.64
CA ASP A 88 -0.69 3.21 20.38
C ASP A 88 -1.93 3.97 19.83
N ALA A 89 -1.91 5.31 19.87
CA ALA A 89 -2.86 6.21 19.24
C ALA A 89 -2.94 6.09 17.70
N GLY A 90 -1.85 5.79 16.98
CA GLY A 90 -1.78 5.91 15.51
C GLY A 90 -1.98 7.34 15.00
N GLU A 91 -1.92 7.57 13.69
CA GLU A 91 -2.21 8.88 13.08
C GLU A 91 -3.52 8.84 12.28
N ASN A 92 -4.31 9.92 12.40
CA ASN A 92 -5.58 10.07 11.69
C ASN A 92 -5.32 10.31 10.19
N VAL A 93 -5.58 9.29 9.38
CA VAL A 93 -5.36 9.31 7.92
C VAL A 93 -6.57 9.74 7.11
N SER A 94 -7.76 9.89 7.71
CA SER A 94 -8.90 10.53 7.02
C SER A 94 -8.83 12.05 7.05
N PHE A 95 -8.00 12.65 7.92
CA PHE A 95 -7.86 14.11 8.01
C PHE A 95 -7.52 14.76 6.66
N GLY A 96 -8.36 15.71 6.25
CA GLY A 96 -8.24 16.48 5.01
C GLY A 96 -8.42 15.64 3.73
N LYS A 97 -8.91 14.41 3.82
CA LYS A 97 -9.11 13.54 2.65
C LYS A 97 -10.41 13.85 1.92
N PRO A 98 -10.52 13.51 0.62
CA PRO A 98 -11.78 13.63 -0.09
C PRO A 98 -12.87 12.79 0.56
N ALA A 99 -13.99 13.44 0.84
CA ALA A 99 -15.19 12.82 1.38
C ALA A 99 -16.38 13.05 0.46
N THR A 100 -17.27 12.08 0.39
CA THR A 100 -18.54 12.10 -0.35
C THR A 100 -19.64 11.54 0.53
N ALA A 101 -20.90 11.81 0.19
CA ALA A 101 -22.05 11.29 0.90
C ALA A 101 -23.22 11.07 -0.08
N SER A 102 -24.22 10.31 0.33
CA SER A 102 -25.49 10.14 -0.41
C SER A 102 -26.19 11.47 -0.65
N ALA A 103 -26.20 12.34 0.35
CA ALA A 103 -26.74 13.69 0.31
C ALA A 103 -26.05 14.57 1.36
N TYR A 104 -26.12 15.89 1.19
CA TYR A 104 -25.71 16.84 2.21
C TYR A 104 -26.43 18.17 2.07
N ARG A 105 -26.53 18.91 3.17
CA ARG A 105 -26.95 20.33 3.12
C ARG A 105 -25.76 21.20 2.72
N PRO A 106 -25.93 22.23 1.86
CA PRO A 106 -24.82 23.02 1.35
C PRO A 106 -23.91 23.67 2.42
N ASP A 107 -24.44 23.93 3.61
CA ASP A 107 -23.75 24.48 4.79
C ASP A 107 -23.00 23.45 5.64
N HIS A 108 -23.21 22.16 5.38
CA HIS A 108 -22.65 21.03 6.12
C HIS A 108 -22.13 19.93 5.17
N PRO A 109 -21.13 20.25 4.32
CA PRO A 109 -20.63 19.33 3.31
C PRO A 109 -19.85 18.16 3.93
N PRO A 110 -19.63 17.06 3.20
CA PRO A 110 -18.89 15.90 3.70
C PRO A 110 -17.49 16.23 4.24
N GLN A 111 -16.85 17.28 3.72
CA GLN A 111 -15.51 17.69 4.12
C GLN A 111 -15.43 18.09 5.61
N ASP A 112 -16.53 18.60 6.17
CA ASP A 112 -16.63 19.00 7.57
C ASP A 112 -16.51 17.83 8.55
N ALA A 113 -16.67 16.58 8.09
CA ALA A 113 -16.50 15.39 8.93
C ALA A 113 -15.08 14.81 8.88
N VAL A 114 -14.14 15.47 8.21
CA VAL A 114 -12.74 15.03 8.07
C VAL A 114 -11.77 16.20 8.20
N ASP A 115 -12.21 17.35 8.73
CA ASP A 115 -11.41 18.58 8.80
C ASP A 115 -10.71 18.76 10.17
N GLY A 116 -10.98 17.88 11.14
CA GLY A 116 -10.43 17.93 12.50
C GLY A 116 -11.01 19.06 13.36
N ASN A 117 -12.08 19.71 12.91
CA ASN A 117 -12.81 20.72 13.66
C ASN A 117 -14.12 20.15 14.20
N PHE A 118 -14.09 19.76 15.47
CA PHE A 118 -15.24 19.18 16.18
C PHE A 118 -16.51 20.08 16.27
N PHE A 119 -16.38 21.36 15.92
CA PHE A 119 -17.50 22.31 15.89
C PHE A 119 -18.23 22.35 14.55
N SER A 120 -17.63 21.90 13.45
CA SER A 120 -18.31 21.63 12.19
C SER A 120 -18.84 20.19 12.15
N TYR A 121 -19.67 19.89 11.16
CA TYR A 121 -20.17 18.54 10.92
C TYR A 121 -20.71 18.42 9.50
N TRP A 122 -20.60 17.22 8.93
CA TRP A 122 -21.40 16.84 7.78
C TRP A 122 -22.85 16.56 8.22
N SER A 123 -23.83 16.95 7.40
CA SER A 123 -25.24 16.63 7.62
C SER A 123 -25.96 16.21 6.35
N GLY A 124 -26.53 15.01 6.39
CA GLY A 124 -27.55 14.54 5.45
C GLY A 124 -28.98 14.92 5.90
N PHE A 125 -29.94 14.12 5.47
CA PHE A 125 -31.36 14.26 5.83
C PHE A 125 -31.78 13.10 6.74
N SER A 126 -32.82 12.34 6.41
CA SER A 126 -33.30 11.21 7.19
C SER A 126 -32.59 9.90 6.81
N PRO A 127 -32.33 8.98 7.74
CA PRO A 127 -31.81 7.66 7.40
C PRO A 127 -32.76 6.90 6.44
N PRO A 128 -32.25 6.03 5.55
CA PRO A 128 -30.85 5.64 5.43
C PRO A 128 -30.00 6.65 4.62
N GLU A 129 -28.80 6.94 5.12
CA GLU A 129 -27.80 7.79 4.45
C GLU A 129 -26.40 7.19 4.63
N TRP A 130 -25.48 7.50 3.71
CA TRP A 130 -24.09 7.06 3.81
C TRP A 130 -23.12 8.23 3.64
N PHE A 131 -21.99 8.13 4.33
CA PHE A 131 -20.82 8.98 4.22
C PHE A 131 -19.62 8.11 3.82
N GLU A 132 -18.73 8.57 2.95
CA GLU A 132 -17.53 7.84 2.54
C GLU A 132 -16.31 8.75 2.40
N VAL A 133 -15.20 8.33 2.97
CA VAL A 133 -13.88 8.95 2.78
C VAL A 133 -12.99 8.07 1.89
N ASP A 134 -12.33 8.69 0.92
CA ASP A 134 -11.26 8.10 0.10
C ASP A 134 -9.90 8.50 0.69
N LEU A 135 -9.18 7.53 1.26
CA LEU A 135 -7.88 7.74 1.89
C LEU A 135 -6.75 8.02 0.88
N LEU A 136 -7.04 7.98 -0.43
CA LEU A 136 -6.15 8.21 -1.58
C LEU A 136 -5.02 7.18 -1.75
N ALA A 137 -4.84 6.30 -0.77
CA ALA A 137 -3.94 5.16 -0.82
C ALA A 137 -4.51 4.05 0.07
N PRO A 138 -4.18 2.78 -0.19
CA PRO A 138 -4.53 1.71 0.72
C PRO A 138 -3.71 1.85 2.01
N TYR A 139 -4.37 1.75 3.16
CA TYR A 139 -3.76 1.74 4.49
C TYR A 139 -4.18 0.50 5.29
N PRO A 140 -3.34 0.06 6.24
CA PRO A 140 -3.76 -0.85 7.28
C PRO A 140 -4.38 -0.07 8.45
N LEU A 141 -5.70 -0.17 8.62
CA LEU A 141 -6.39 0.58 9.66
C LEU A 141 -6.42 -0.19 10.98
N ASN A 142 -6.09 0.46 12.08
CA ASN A 142 -6.12 -0.12 13.43
C ASN A 142 -7.21 0.46 14.33
N LYS A 143 -7.81 1.60 13.97
CA LYS A 143 -8.88 2.22 14.76
C LYS A 143 -9.76 3.12 13.89
N VAL A 144 -11.04 3.21 14.25
CA VAL A 144 -12.02 4.15 13.70
C VAL A 144 -12.73 4.85 14.85
N ARG A 145 -12.91 6.17 14.74
CA ARG A 145 -13.74 6.96 15.65
C ARG A 145 -14.81 7.71 14.88
N LEU A 146 -16.04 7.65 15.38
CA LEU A 146 -17.16 8.40 14.85
C LEU A 146 -17.67 9.35 15.93
N SER A 147 -17.68 10.64 15.65
CA SER A 147 -18.13 11.67 16.58
C SER A 147 -19.55 12.08 16.25
N ILE A 148 -20.49 11.69 17.12
CA ILE A 148 -21.92 11.85 16.92
C ILE A 148 -22.32 13.32 16.98
N THR A 149 -23.21 13.73 16.08
CA THR A 149 -24.07 14.89 16.29
C THR A 149 -25.50 14.54 15.92
N GLN A 150 -26.41 14.79 16.85
CA GLN A 150 -27.83 14.50 16.66
C GLN A 150 -28.67 15.31 17.64
N LEU A 151 -29.95 15.49 17.32
CA LEU A 151 -30.94 16.01 18.26
C LEU A 151 -32.34 15.53 17.82
N PRO A 152 -33.11 14.81 18.67
CA PRO A 152 -32.82 14.41 20.05
C PRO A 152 -31.85 13.21 20.14
N ASP A 153 -31.41 12.91 21.36
CA ASP A 153 -30.73 11.65 21.70
C ASP A 153 -31.67 10.44 21.48
N GLY A 154 -31.11 9.28 21.14
CA GLY A 154 -31.92 8.07 20.95
C GLY A 154 -31.19 6.93 20.27
N PHE A 155 -31.95 5.94 19.80
CA PHE A 155 -31.40 4.73 19.21
C PHE A 155 -30.91 4.97 17.77
N THR A 156 -29.66 4.63 17.50
CA THR A 156 -29.07 4.70 16.15
C THR A 156 -28.47 3.36 15.74
N VAL A 157 -28.31 3.19 14.43
CA VAL A 157 -27.60 2.06 13.82
C VAL A 157 -26.62 2.61 12.79
N HIS A 158 -25.32 2.42 13.04
CA HIS A 158 -24.24 2.85 12.16
C HIS A 158 -23.32 1.67 11.81
N ARG A 159 -23.21 1.36 10.53
CA ARG A 159 -22.36 0.29 10.01
C ARG A 159 -21.15 0.90 9.31
N VAL A 160 -19.96 0.56 9.79
CA VAL A 160 -18.71 0.96 9.13
C VAL A 160 -18.28 -0.15 8.19
N LEU A 161 -18.12 0.23 6.92
CA LEU A 161 -17.70 -0.63 5.83
C LEU A 161 -16.35 -0.15 5.30
N VAL A 162 -15.52 -1.09 4.84
CA VAL A 162 -14.22 -0.80 4.23
C VAL A 162 -14.11 -1.46 2.87
N LYS A 163 -13.47 -0.77 1.92
CA LYS A 163 -13.21 -1.28 0.58
C LYS A 163 -11.78 -0.95 0.16
N GLY A 164 -11.17 -1.85 -0.60
CA GLY A 164 -9.83 -1.67 -1.11
C GLY A 164 -9.77 -0.77 -2.35
N PRO A 165 -8.57 -0.60 -2.91
CA PRO A 165 -8.31 0.29 -4.04
C PRO A 165 -8.77 -0.26 -5.40
N GLN A 166 -8.99 -1.58 -5.53
CA GLN A 166 -9.22 -2.23 -6.83
C GLN A 166 -10.62 -1.92 -7.38
N PRO A 167 -10.80 -1.85 -8.71
CA PRO A 167 -12.09 -1.53 -9.32
C PRO A 167 -13.22 -2.52 -8.98
N ASP A 168 -12.87 -3.78 -8.71
CA ASP A 168 -13.76 -4.89 -8.39
C ASP A 168 -13.84 -5.20 -6.88
N ASP A 169 -13.15 -4.43 -6.03
CA ASP A 169 -13.24 -4.59 -4.59
C ASP A 169 -14.67 -4.35 -4.10
N SER A 170 -15.15 -5.24 -3.24
CA SER A 170 -16.44 -5.11 -2.57
C SER A 170 -16.28 -4.52 -1.17
N TYR A 171 -17.33 -3.86 -0.67
CA TYR A 171 -17.37 -3.43 0.72
C TYR A 171 -17.38 -4.65 1.64
N ARG A 172 -16.58 -4.55 2.71
CA ARG A 172 -16.50 -5.52 3.79
C ARG A 172 -16.91 -4.84 5.09
N ASP A 173 -17.57 -5.59 5.96
CA ASP A 173 -17.88 -5.12 7.31
C ASP A 173 -16.65 -4.91 8.16
N LEU A 174 -16.60 -3.75 8.82
CA LEU A 174 -15.63 -3.47 9.86
C LEU A 174 -16.23 -3.59 11.25
N VAL A 175 -17.30 -2.83 11.49
CA VAL A 175 -17.98 -2.77 12.79
C VAL A 175 -19.42 -2.26 12.63
N ASP A 176 -20.31 -2.73 13.50
CA ASP A 176 -21.67 -2.24 13.66
C ASP A 176 -21.81 -1.60 15.05
N PHE A 177 -22.28 -0.35 15.07
CA PHE A 177 -22.67 0.36 16.27
C PHE A 177 -24.18 0.53 16.31
N SER A 178 -24.86 -0.38 17.00
CA SER A 178 -26.31 -0.35 17.23
C SER A 178 -26.60 -0.12 18.71
N GLY A 179 -27.27 0.98 19.05
CA GLY A 179 -27.55 1.31 20.45
C GLY A 179 -28.06 2.72 20.67
N GLY A 180 -28.29 3.07 21.94
CA GLY A 180 -28.60 4.44 22.33
C GLY A 180 -27.36 5.32 22.22
N THR A 181 -27.47 6.43 21.50
CA THR A 181 -26.42 7.43 21.33
C THR A 181 -26.88 8.79 21.83
N VAL A 182 -25.93 9.68 22.12
CA VAL A 182 -26.16 11.08 22.51
C VAL A 182 -25.28 12.03 21.70
N ASP A 183 -25.68 13.31 21.57
CA ASP A 183 -24.82 14.33 20.93
C ASP A 183 -23.40 14.34 21.52
N GLN A 184 -22.39 14.52 20.67
CA GLN A 184 -20.95 14.55 21.02
C GLN A 184 -20.36 13.25 21.57
N GLN A 185 -21.12 12.15 21.61
CA GLN A 185 -20.55 10.85 21.92
C GLN A 185 -19.55 10.41 20.84
N VAL A 186 -18.43 9.83 21.27
CA VAL A 186 -17.49 9.17 20.37
C VAL A 186 -17.74 7.67 20.40
N LEU A 187 -18.05 7.10 19.24
CA LEU A 187 -18.07 5.66 19.02
C LEU A 187 -16.69 5.25 18.52
N GLU A 188 -16.11 4.21 19.12
CA GLU A 188 -14.77 3.75 18.77
C GLU A 188 -14.76 2.26 18.46
N TRP A 189 -14.08 1.91 17.38
CA TRP A 189 -13.64 0.56 17.10
C TRP A 189 -12.12 0.53 17.03
N SER A 190 -11.54 -0.49 17.65
CA SER A 190 -10.10 -0.78 17.57
C SER A 190 -9.90 -2.20 17.06
N ALA A 191 -8.88 -2.39 16.23
CA ALA A 191 -8.55 -3.69 15.69
C ALA A 191 -8.19 -4.67 16.82
N PRO A 192 -8.72 -5.92 16.77
CA PRO A 192 -8.42 -6.92 17.79
C PRO A 192 -6.92 -7.18 17.95
N ALA A 193 -6.49 -7.43 19.19
CA ALA A 193 -5.10 -7.78 19.52
C ALA A 193 -4.03 -6.78 19.03
N GLY A 194 -4.39 -5.49 18.86
CA GLY A 194 -3.47 -4.47 18.35
C GLY A 194 -3.09 -4.67 16.87
N GLY A 195 -3.89 -5.43 16.13
CA GLY A 195 -3.69 -5.70 14.71
C GLY A 195 -4.12 -4.54 13.81
N SER A 196 -4.36 -4.86 12.54
CA SER A 196 -4.89 -3.90 11.55
C SER A 196 -5.68 -4.62 10.46
N VAL A 197 -6.65 -3.94 9.85
CA VAL A 197 -7.31 -4.38 8.63
C VAL A 197 -6.54 -3.82 7.44
N ASP A 198 -5.81 -4.68 6.73
CA ASP A 198 -4.96 -4.28 5.61
C ASP A 198 -5.77 -3.89 4.36
N GLY A 199 -5.15 -3.05 3.53
CA GLY A 199 -5.60 -2.78 2.16
C GLY A 199 -6.82 -1.88 2.05
N VAL A 200 -7.15 -1.08 3.08
CA VAL A 200 -8.33 -0.22 3.07
C VAL A 200 -8.02 1.11 2.39
N GLN A 201 -8.76 1.49 1.35
CA GLN A 201 -8.71 2.84 0.77
C GLN A 201 -10.00 3.62 1.02
N PHE A 202 -11.15 2.97 0.95
CA PHE A 202 -12.44 3.63 1.17
C PHE A 202 -13.02 3.18 2.50
N VAL A 203 -13.45 4.14 3.32
CA VAL A 203 -14.17 3.89 4.57
C VAL A 203 -15.53 4.54 4.45
N ARG A 204 -16.58 3.73 4.54
CA ARG A 204 -17.97 4.17 4.45
C ARG A 204 -18.67 3.96 5.78
N VAL A 205 -19.48 4.93 6.18
CA VAL A 205 -20.36 4.85 7.34
C VAL A 205 -21.80 4.92 6.83
N GLU A 206 -22.54 3.82 6.98
CA GLU A 206 -23.95 3.75 6.63
C GLU A 206 -24.78 3.88 7.91
N THR A 207 -25.68 4.86 7.94
CA THR A 207 -26.62 5.03 9.06
C THR A 207 -28.00 4.62 8.60
N SER A 208 -28.53 3.52 9.15
CA SER A 208 -29.82 2.94 8.74
C SER A 208 -30.97 3.31 9.67
N ALA A 209 -30.67 3.74 10.91
CA ALA A 209 -31.66 4.22 11.87
C ALA A 209 -31.08 5.37 12.70
N SER A 210 -31.92 6.39 12.95
CA SER A 210 -31.62 7.54 13.79
C SER A 210 -32.93 8.22 14.21
N PRO A 211 -33.03 8.77 15.43
CA PRO A 211 -34.17 9.62 15.83
C PRO A 211 -34.12 11.02 15.19
N SER A 212 -33.02 11.35 14.51
CA SER A 212 -32.66 12.67 14.00
C SER A 212 -32.21 12.59 12.53
N TRP A 213 -31.79 13.73 11.97
CA TRP A 213 -31.00 13.72 10.74
C TRP A 213 -29.69 12.95 10.92
N VAL A 214 -29.15 12.40 9.84
CA VAL A 214 -27.85 11.70 9.84
C VAL A 214 -26.74 12.73 9.71
N ALA A 215 -25.81 12.76 10.68
CA ALA A 215 -24.69 13.69 10.68
C ALA A 215 -23.50 13.16 11.49
N TRP A 216 -22.32 13.64 11.14
CA TRP A 216 -21.06 13.30 11.81
C TRP A 216 -20.22 14.56 12.00
N ARG A 217 -19.78 14.81 13.24
CA ARG A 217 -18.78 15.87 13.51
C ARG A 217 -17.44 15.49 12.94
N GLU A 218 -17.05 14.23 13.16
CA GLU A 218 -15.78 13.68 12.68
C GLU A 218 -15.91 12.19 12.38
N VAL A 219 -15.28 11.75 11.29
CA VAL A 219 -15.07 10.36 10.90
C VAL A 219 -13.57 10.15 10.77
N GLU A 220 -12.97 9.65 11.85
CA GLU A 220 -11.52 9.52 11.97
C GLU A 220 -11.10 8.07 11.77
N THR A 221 -10.07 7.85 10.95
CA THR A 221 -9.50 6.54 10.69
C THR A 221 -8.01 6.57 10.98
N TYR A 222 -7.51 5.58 11.71
CA TYR A 222 -6.14 5.60 12.21
C TYR A 222 -5.32 4.45 11.63
N THR A 223 -4.05 4.74 11.36
CA THR A 223 -3.06 3.75 10.94
C THR A 223 -1.73 3.93 11.68
N ASN A 224 -0.94 2.85 11.71
CA ASN A 224 0.46 2.87 12.09
C ASN A 224 1.41 2.79 10.88
N CYS A 225 0.90 3.00 9.67
CA CYS A 225 1.65 3.03 8.42
C CYS A 225 1.45 4.36 7.70
N LEU A 226 2.47 5.22 7.68
CA LEU A 226 2.36 6.57 7.13
C LEU A 226 3.30 6.82 5.98
N ASP A 227 2.87 7.68 5.07
CA ASP A 227 3.68 8.14 3.95
C ASP A 227 4.95 8.82 4.45
N VAL A 228 6.09 8.44 3.88
CA VAL A 228 7.36 9.13 4.07
C VAL A 228 7.40 10.34 3.14
N PRO A 229 7.48 11.57 3.66
CA PRO A 229 7.43 12.76 2.82
C PRO A 229 8.53 12.75 1.74
N GLY A 230 8.12 12.95 0.49
CA GLY A 230 9.01 13.02 -0.68
C GLY A 230 9.62 11.69 -1.14
N ALA A 231 9.27 10.56 -0.51
CA ALA A 231 9.73 9.24 -0.91
C ALA A 231 8.92 8.69 -2.10
N ASN A 232 9.04 9.35 -3.25
CA ASN A 232 8.15 9.14 -4.40
C ASN A 232 8.78 8.34 -5.54
N GLY A 233 9.94 7.73 -5.29
CA GLY A 233 10.71 6.97 -6.28
C GLY A 233 10.51 5.46 -6.17
N ALA A 234 10.77 4.74 -7.26
CA ALA A 234 10.82 3.27 -7.27
C ALA A 234 11.94 2.69 -6.37
N SER A 235 12.86 3.54 -5.90
CA SER A 235 13.87 3.19 -4.91
C SER A 235 13.90 4.23 -3.80
N PHE A 236 14.18 3.77 -2.59
CA PHE A 236 14.25 4.59 -1.38
C PHE A 236 15.52 4.28 -0.61
N LYS A 237 16.29 5.32 -0.30
CA LYS A 237 17.48 5.20 0.52
C LYS A 237 17.10 5.32 1.99
N LEU A 238 17.31 4.25 2.73
CA LEU A 238 17.05 4.21 4.15
C LEU A 238 17.97 5.16 4.90
N THR A 239 17.42 5.81 5.91
CA THR A 239 18.05 6.79 6.77
C THR A 239 17.97 6.33 8.23
N PRO A 240 18.72 6.94 9.15
CA PRO A 240 18.62 6.60 10.57
C PRO A 240 17.22 6.79 11.17
N SER A 241 16.37 7.68 10.62
CA SER A 241 15.00 7.86 11.11
C SER A 241 14.06 6.71 10.73
N ASP A 242 14.47 5.83 9.82
CA ASP A 242 13.69 4.66 9.43
C ASP A 242 13.90 3.47 10.38
N ILE A 243 14.92 3.52 11.25
CA ILE A 243 15.24 2.43 12.18
C ILE A 243 14.05 2.19 13.13
N GLY A 244 13.67 0.92 13.31
CA GLY A 244 12.51 0.53 14.12
C GLY A 244 11.19 0.45 13.35
N TYR A 245 11.17 0.92 12.09
CA TYR A 245 10.01 0.80 11.21
C TYR A 245 10.23 -0.30 10.16
N ALA A 246 9.17 -0.99 9.79
CA ALA A 246 9.08 -1.71 8.52
C ALA A 246 8.70 -0.73 7.41
N LEU A 247 9.16 -0.97 6.18
CA LEU A 247 8.81 -0.14 5.03
C LEU A 247 7.89 -0.91 4.10
N ARG A 248 7.06 -0.19 3.35
CA ARG A 248 6.37 -0.74 2.19
C ARG A 248 6.24 0.31 1.10
N ALA A 249 6.03 -0.14 -0.13
CA ALA A 249 5.82 0.73 -1.28
C ALA A 249 4.35 0.67 -1.72
N ILE A 250 3.79 1.84 -2.03
CA ILE A 250 2.52 2.00 -2.74
C ILE A 250 2.84 2.33 -4.18
N VAL A 251 2.29 1.55 -5.12
CA VAL A 251 2.40 1.79 -6.55
C VAL A 251 1.03 2.16 -7.08
N THR A 252 0.92 3.35 -7.66
CA THR A 252 -0.30 3.82 -8.32
C THR A 252 -0.11 3.75 -9.83
N ALA A 253 -0.86 2.86 -10.47
CA ALA A 253 -0.92 2.73 -11.91
C ALA A 253 -2.02 3.65 -12.46
N THR A 254 -1.74 4.33 -13.57
CA THR A 254 -2.72 5.21 -14.22
C THR A 254 -2.88 4.86 -15.69
N SER A 255 -4.13 4.76 -16.14
CA SER A 255 -4.52 4.69 -17.55
C SER A 255 -5.49 5.84 -17.85
N VAL A 256 -6.00 5.90 -19.08
CA VAL A 256 -7.09 6.83 -19.44
C VAL A 256 -8.37 6.61 -18.62
N GLY A 257 -8.62 5.38 -18.14
CA GLY A 257 -9.78 5.04 -17.29
C GLY A 257 -9.63 5.42 -15.82
N GLY A 258 -8.51 6.05 -15.45
CA GLY A 258 -8.21 6.51 -14.09
C GLY A 258 -7.03 5.78 -13.45
N SER A 259 -6.98 5.84 -12.12
CA SER A 259 -5.85 5.36 -11.33
C SER A 259 -6.28 4.34 -10.29
N THR A 260 -5.40 3.38 -10.02
CA THR A 260 -5.57 2.36 -8.97
C THR A 260 -4.24 2.16 -8.25
N ALA A 261 -4.28 2.03 -6.93
CA ALA A 261 -3.11 1.78 -6.10
C ALA A 261 -3.01 0.31 -5.67
N ALA A 262 -1.79 -0.17 -5.47
CA ALA A 262 -1.49 -1.44 -4.86
C ALA A 262 -0.34 -1.28 -3.87
N ALA A 263 -0.43 -1.96 -2.72
CA ALA A 263 0.60 -1.95 -1.70
C ALA A 263 1.49 -3.19 -1.83
N SER A 264 2.78 -3.03 -1.56
CA SER A 264 3.67 -4.17 -1.31
C SER A 264 3.42 -4.75 0.08
N ALA A 265 3.94 -5.97 0.29
CA ALA A 265 4.18 -6.47 1.64
C ALA A 265 5.13 -5.53 2.41
N ARG A 266 5.02 -5.54 3.74
CA ARG A 266 5.96 -4.84 4.64
C ARG A 266 7.30 -5.58 4.64
N THR A 267 8.41 -4.84 4.67
CA THR A 267 9.74 -5.42 4.90
C THR A 267 9.89 -5.90 6.35
N ASP A 268 11.00 -6.57 6.65
CA ASP A 268 11.47 -6.64 8.04
C ASP A 268 11.76 -5.22 8.57
N VAL A 269 11.81 -5.11 9.90
CA VAL A 269 12.12 -3.86 10.58
C VAL A 269 13.53 -3.40 10.23
N VAL A 270 13.66 -2.11 9.92
CA VAL A 270 14.96 -1.50 9.60
C VAL A 270 15.85 -1.46 10.83
N VAL A 271 17.08 -1.94 10.64
CA VAL A 271 18.11 -2.01 11.68
C VAL A 271 19.27 -1.05 11.40
N PRO A 272 20.03 -0.62 12.43
CA PRO A 272 21.26 0.12 12.21
C PRO A 272 22.30 -0.73 11.46
N PRO A 273 23.14 -0.12 10.61
CA PRO A 273 24.25 -0.83 9.98
C PRO A 273 25.27 -1.28 11.04
N ILE A 274 25.98 -2.37 10.73
CA ILE A 274 27.02 -2.91 11.58
C ILE A 274 28.40 -2.73 10.94
N CYS A 275 29.40 -2.47 11.77
CA CYS A 275 30.80 -2.56 11.39
C CYS A 275 31.22 -4.04 11.32
N ARG A 276 31.36 -4.58 10.11
CA ARG A 276 32.01 -5.88 9.87
C ARG A 276 33.50 -5.65 9.63
N VAL A 277 34.31 -5.84 10.67
CA VAL A 277 35.74 -5.48 10.63
C VAL A 277 36.46 -6.23 9.48
N PRO A 278 37.03 -5.53 8.48
CA PRO A 278 37.68 -6.18 7.34
C PRO A 278 39.05 -6.75 7.71
N GLN A 279 39.62 -7.58 6.83
CA GLN A 279 41.01 -8.03 6.97
C GLN A 279 41.97 -6.96 6.44
N LEU A 280 42.74 -6.37 7.35
CA LEU A 280 43.63 -5.23 7.10
C LEU A 280 45.11 -5.61 7.13
N LEU A 281 45.46 -6.75 7.74
CA LEU A 281 46.83 -7.26 7.79
C LEU A 281 47.49 -7.23 6.40
N GLY A 282 48.70 -6.66 6.32
CA GLY A 282 49.48 -6.49 5.09
C GLY A 282 48.99 -5.40 4.13
N LYS A 283 47.80 -4.80 4.32
CA LYS A 283 47.32 -3.68 3.50
C LYS A 283 48.09 -2.39 3.85
N ARG A 284 48.26 -1.50 2.87
CA ARG A 284 48.76 -0.14 3.11
C ARG A 284 47.74 0.64 3.95
N LEU A 285 48.20 1.56 4.80
CA LEU A 285 47.31 2.36 5.65
C LEU A 285 46.18 3.05 4.87
N VAL A 286 46.47 3.64 3.69
CA VAL A 286 45.45 4.29 2.84
C VAL A 286 44.36 3.31 2.40
N ALA A 287 44.75 2.09 1.98
CA ALA A 287 43.79 1.04 1.62
C ALA A 287 42.98 0.57 2.84
N ALA A 288 43.63 0.44 4.00
CA ALA A 288 42.96 0.06 5.23
C ALA A 288 41.90 1.09 5.66
N ARG A 289 42.18 2.39 5.53
CA ARG A 289 41.21 3.47 5.80
C ARG A 289 39.98 3.35 4.90
N ARG A 290 40.17 3.12 3.59
CA ARG A 290 39.09 2.94 2.62
C ARG A 290 38.24 1.70 2.93
N LEU A 291 38.88 0.57 3.26
CA LEU A 291 38.19 -0.67 3.62
C LEU A 291 37.35 -0.50 4.90
N LEU A 292 37.89 0.16 5.91
CA LEU A 292 37.16 0.44 7.15
C LEU A 292 35.93 1.31 6.89
N ALA A 293 36.10 2.41 6.15
CA ALA A 293 34.99 3.30 5.83
C ALA A 293 33.86 2.58 5.07
N ARG A 294 34.21 1.77 4.06
CA ARG A 294 33.23 0.95 3.31
C ARG A 294 32.53 -0.12 4.17
N ALA A 295 33.20 -0.61 5.20
CA ALA A 295 32.65 -1.60 6.11
C ALA A 295 31.89 -0.96 7.30
N HIS A 296 31.52 0.32 7.20
CA HIS A 296 30.89 1.10 8.27
C HIS A 296 31.70 1.16 9.58
N CYS A 297 33.01 0.96 9.49
CA CYS A 297 33.95 1.07 10.60
C CYS A 297 34.73 2.40 10.53
N ARG A 298 35.37 2.78 11.64
CA ARG A 298 36.27 3.94 11.69
C ARG A 298 37.70 3.50 12.00
N VAL A 299 38.66 4.33 11.59
CA VAL A 299 40.06 4.13 11.96
C VAL A 299 40.23 4.58 13.40
N GLY A 300 40.77 3.70 14.25
CA GLY A 300 41.13 4.01 15.63
C GLY A 300 42.55 4.56 15.74
N GLY A 301 43.18 4.30 16.88
CA GLY A 301 44.58 4.66 17.10
C GLY A 301 45.52 3.94 16.13
N VAL A 302 46.43 4.68 15.52
CA VAL A 302 47.46 4.14 14.62
C VAL A 302 48.82 4.20 15.30
N ARG A 303 49.30 3.04 15.76
CA ARG A 303 50.64 2.88 16.33
C ARG A 303 51.61 2.40 15.25
N ARG A 304 52.92 2.56 15.49
CA ARG A 304 53.97 2.12 14.55
C ARG A 304 55.02 1.26 15.26
N ALA A 305 55.44 0.17 14.63
CA ALA A 305 56.51 -0.71 15.10
C ALA A 305 57.43 -1.14 13.93
N TYR A 306 58.67 -1.51 14.23
CA TYR A 306 59.54 -2.15 13.23
C TYR A 306 59.06 -3.59 12.96
N SER A 307 59.28 -4.08 11.75
CA SER A 307 58.93 -5.45 11.35
C SER A 307 59.88 -5.95 10.28
N GLU A 308 60.45 -7.14 10.54
CA GLU A 308 61.32 -7.82 9.58
C GLU A 308 60.55 -8.44 8.39
N ARG A 309 59.28 -8.78 8.64
CA ARG A 309 58.39 -9.49 7.70
C ARG A 309 57.45 -8.57 6.94
N VAL A 310 56.98 -7.47 7.56
CA VAL A 310 55.96 -6.59 6.98
C VAL A 310 56.61 -5.32 6.45
N GLY A 311 56.49 -5.07 5.14
CA GLY A 311 57.03 -3.88 4.49
C GLY A 311 56.49 -2.56 5.08
N LYS A 312 57.32 -1.50 5.04
CA LYS A 312 57.00 -0.16 5.57
C LYS A 312 55.64 0.35 5.10
N GLY A 313 54.87 0.95 6.02
CA GLY A 313 53.56 1.54 5.74
C GLY A 313 52.40 0.56 5.63
N ARG A 314 52.63 -0.74 5.89
CA ARG A 314 51.60 -1.79 5.91
C ARG A 314 51.19 -2.17 7.32
N VAL A 315 49.95 -2.61 7.48
CA VAL A 315 49.38 -3.02 8.77
C VAL A 315 50.01 -4.34 9.23
N ILE A 316 50.61 -4.33 10.41
CA ILE A 316 51.16 -5.49 11.13
C ILE A 316 50.06 -6.18 11.96
N ALA A 317 49.19 -5.39 12.60
CA ALA A 317 48.14 -5.91 13.47
C ALA A 317 46.91 -4.97 13.44
N GLN A 318 45.74 -5.53 13.73
CA GLN A 318 44.49 -4.79 13.87
C GLN A 318 43.71 -5.26 15.11
N MET A 319 42.94 -4.35 15.71
CA MET A 319 41.99 -4.68 16.78
C MET A 319 40.75 -3.78 16.69
N PRO A 320 39.52 -4.31 16.70
CA PRO A 320 39.15 -5.73 16.74
C PRO A 320 39.70 -6.56 15.57
N ARG A 321 39.71 -7.89 15.75
CA ARG A 321 40.16 -8.83 14.71
C ARG A 321 39.20 -8.81 13.52
N ALA A 322 39.69 -9.24 12.36
CA ALA A 322 38.86 -9.36 11.15
C ALA A 322 37.62 -10.22 11.40
N ARG A 323 36.54 -9.93 10.68
CA ARG A 323 35.20 -10.54 10.77
C ARG A 323 34.42 -10.24 12.06
N ALA A 324 35.00 -9.54 13.03
CA ALA A 324 34.25 -9.08 14.20
C ALA A 324 33.07 -8.18 13.75
N GLN A 325 31.87 -8.51 14.24
CA GLN A 325 30.67 -7.70 14.05
C GLN A 325 30.53 -6.76 15.25
N ARG A 326 30.41 -5.47 14.98
CA ARG A 326 30.32 -4.42 16.00
C ARG A 326 29.32 -3.35 15.54
N PRO A 327 28.83 -2.47 16.43
CA PRO A 327 28.03 -1.33 16.02
C PRO A 327 28.75 -0.47 14.97
N GLN A 328 28.01 0.18 14.07
CA GLN A 328 28.58 1.12 13.11
C GLN A 328 29.48 2.14 13.80
N GLY A 329 30.54 2.55 13.11
CA GLY A 329 31.47 3.56 13.59
C GLY A 329 32.52 3.02 14.56
N THR A 330 32.47 1.72 14.91
CA THR A 330 33.49 1.08 15.75
C THR A 330 34.89 1.37 15.24
N ARG A 331 35.76 1.81 16.15
CA ARG A 331 37.15 2.16 15.85
C ARG A 331 38.03 0.91 15.81
N VAL A 332 38.75 0.73 14.71
CA VAL A 332 39.74 -0.35 14.53
C VAL A 332 41.14 0.24 14.68
N ASN A 333 41.80 -0.11 15.79
CA ASN A 333 43.17 0.27 16.09
C ASN A 333 44.13 -0.51 15.19
N LEU A 334 45.17 0.15 14.67
CA LEU A 334 46.11 -0.41 13.72
C LEU A 334 47.54 -0.28 14.23
N LEU A 335 48.33 -1.34 14.08
CA LEU A 335 49.78 -1.30 14.17
C LEU A 335 50.37 -1.30 12.76
N VAL A 336 51.20 -0.33 12.43
CA VAL A 336 51.75 -0.14 11.07
C VAL A 336 53.28 -0.25 11.07
N SER A 337 53.83 -0.92 10.06
CA SER A 337 55.27 -1.14 9.94
C SER A 337 56.05 0.13 9.65
N ARG A 338 57.13 0.35 10.41
CA ARG A 338 58.18 1.36 10.12
C ARG A 338 59.19 0.86 9.07
N GLY A 339 59.12 -0.42 8.68
CA GLY A 339 60.15 -1.14 7.92
C GLY A 339 60.99 -2.03 8.83
N ARG A 340 62.02 -2.66 8.25
CA ARG A 340 63.04 -3.43 9.00
C ARG A 340 63.82 -2.51 9.94
N ARG A 341 64.23 -3.03 11.10
CA ARG A 341 65.12 -2.26 11.99
C ARG A 341 66.50 -2.25 11.34
N ARG A 342 67.08 -1.06 11.12
CA ARG A 342 68.50 -1.00 10.71
C ARG A 342 69.34 -1.40 11.93
N PRO A 343 70.32 -2.30 11.75
CA PRO A 343 71.15 -2.82 12.84
C PRO A 343 71.86 -1.69 13.59
#